data_AF-A0A1M5JTL2-F1
#
_entry.id   AF-A0A1M5JTL2-F1
#
_cell.length_a   1.000
_cell.length_b   1.000
_cell.length_c   1.000
_cell.angle_alpha   90.00
_cell.angle_beta   90.00
_cell.angle_gamma   90.00
#
_symmetry.space_group_name_H-M   'P 1'
#
loop_
_entity.id
_entity.type
_entity.pdbx_description
1 polymer ?
#
loop_
_entity_poly.entity_id
_entity_poly.type
_entity_poly.pdbx_seq_one_letter_code
_entity_poly.pdbx_strand_id
1 'polypeptide(L)'
;MPRSKGDGSKSSIRVRPGTSVHRMTAKNWSDLEKHFRVSLPGEVRAKIEVASDCYAGIGKLHSPKESINTKTAIKALDAWIKASGRFQISLGKKSSVAKLSRIEIISNLCGEGKRKSLEKMSPLGFFGLMLDLAMGAASTAIAEIPGREFGPEIKGDMWLVWVRLIVVAVSQVGAKTTASSSNLASESSFVEGVLYLQALLPDYCKRFKTYDSVVKGVQLARKKFGHADEFVLMGTMMGLGSGVIDKELLSKLSDLRHELGAGKTGY
;
A
#
# COMPACT_ATOMS: atom_id res chain seq x y z
N MET A 1 -28.28 11.48 1.90
CA MET A 1 -28.21 10.01 2.05
C MET A 1 -26.90 9.65 2.75
N PRO A 2 -26.92 8.90 3.86
CA PRO A 2 -25.70 8.49 4.54
C PRO A 2 -25.01 7.35 3.75
N ARG A 3 -23.69 7.43 3.59
CA ARG A 3 -22.88 6.39 2.93
C ARG A 3 -22.90 5.11 3.77
N SER A 4 -23.22 3.98 3.15
CA SER A 4 -23.13 2.65 3.76
C SER A 4 -21.66 2.23 3.93
N LYS A 5 -21.36 1.56 5.06
CA LYS A 5 -20.04 0.94 5.31
C LYS A 5 -19.67 0.04 4.12
N GLY A 6 -18.54 0.32 3.46
CA GLY A 6 -18.04 -0.43 2.30
C GLY A 6 -17.96 0.36 0.99
N ASP A 7 -18.58 1.54 0.87
CA ASP A 7 -18.62 2.32 -0.38
C ASP A 7 -17.27 2.89 -0.87
N GLY A 8 -16.19 2.66 -0.12
CA GLY A 8 -14.86 3.20 -0.41
C GLY A 8 -13.75 2.16 -0.56
N SER A 9 -14.05 0.85 -0.60
CA SER A 9 -12.99 -0.15 -0.73
C SER A 9 -12.31 -0.06 -2.10
N LYS A 10 -10.98 -0.10 -2.07
CA LYS A 10 -10.11 0.07 -3.24
C LYS A 10 -9.12 -1.08 -3.27
N SER A 11 -9.01 -1.74 -4.41
CA SER A 11 -7.99 -2.77 -4.63
C SER A 11 -6.85 -2.17 -5.44
N SER A 12 -5.62 -2.51 -5.07
CA SER A 12 -4.45 -2.15 -5.85
C SER A 12 -4.48 -2.89 -7.18
N ILE A 13 -4.26 -2.17 -8.27
CA ILE A 13 -3.78 -2.79 -9.50
C ILE A 13 -2.35 -3.19 -9.15
N ARG A 14 -2.00 -4.47 -9.29
CA ARG A 14 -0.70 -4.99 -8.85
C ARG A 14 0.41 -4.43 -9.75
N VAL A 15 0.78 -3.18 -9.55
CA VAL A 15 2.03 -2.61 -10.02
C VAL A 15 3.07 -3.20 -9.09
N ARG A 16 4.06 -3.92 -9.63
CA ARG A 16 5.24 -4.34 -8.87
C ARG A 16 5.70 -3.14 -8.02
N PRO A 17 6.13 -3.33 -6.76
CA PRO A 17 6.72 -2.24 -6.00
C PRO A 17 7.78 -1.60 -6.88
N GLY A 18 7.50 -0.37 -7.34
CA GLY A 18 8.48 0.38 -8.09
C GLY A 18 9.59 0.70 -7.12
N THR A 19 10.84 0.46 -7.50
CA THR A 19 12.01 0.98 -6.81
C THR A 19 12.07 2.50 -7.03
N SER A 20 11.11 3.24 -6.45
CA SER A 20 11.28 4.68 -6.29
C SER A 20 12.26 4.87 -5.14
N VAL A 21 13.56 4.82 -5.45
CA VAL A 21 14.60 5.20 -4.51
C VAL A 21 14.54 6.72 -4.40
N HIS A 22 14.00 7.22 -3.29
CA HIS A 22 13.97 8.63 -2.98
C HIS A 22 15.33 9.04 -2.43
N ARG A 23 16.31 9.22 -3.32
CA ARG A 23 17.67 9.59 -2.89
C ARG A 23 17.74 11.08 -2.59
N MET A 24 18.00 11.44 -1.33
CA MET A 24 18.18 12.82 -0.93
C MET A 24 19.57 13.33 -1.38
N THR A 25 19.61 14.54 -1.94
CA THR A 25 20.88 15.19 -2.30
C THR A 25 21.58 15.74 -1.06
N ALA A 26 22.87 16.06 -1.17
CA ALA A 26 23.61 16.73 -0.08
C ALA A 26 22.94 18.06 0.36
N LYS A 27 22.36 18.79 -0.59
CA LYS A 27 21.60 20.01 -0.31
C LYS A 27 20.34 19.71 0.52
N ASN A 28 19.59 18.67 0.15
CA ASN A 28 18.38 18.27 0.88
C ASN A 28 18.70 17.91 2.34
N TRP A 29 19.83 17.23 2.56
CA TRP A 29 20.29 16.91 3.91
C TRP A 29 20.67 18.15 4.71
N SER A 30 21.40 19.08 4.11
CA SER A 30 21.76 20.35 4.76
C SER A 30 20.52 21.18 5.12
N ASP A 31 19.52 21.23 4.24
CA ASP A 31 18.28 21.95 4.50
C ASP A 31 17.44 21.25 5.59
N LEU A 32 17.41 19.92 5.62
CA LEU A 32 16.74 19.17 6.68
C LEU A 32 17.40 19.39 8.06
N GLU A 33 18.73 19.44 8.12
CA GLU A 33 19.47 19.76 9.36
C GLU A 33 19.10 21.14 9.91
N LYS A 34 18.90 22.14 9.03
CA LYS A 34 18.44 23.48 9.42
C LYS A 34 17.04 23.42 10.03
N HIS A 35 16.13 22.63 9.45
CA HIS A 35 14.78 22.46 9.98
C HIS A 35 14.78 21.76 11.33
N PHE A 36 15.48 20.64 11.48
CA PHE A 36 15.56 19.94 12.77
C PHE A 36 16.44 20.66 13.81
N ARG A 37 17.25 21.63 13.39
CA ARG A 37 18.21 22.38 14.22
C ARG A 37 19.24 21.49 14.92
N VAL A 38 19.61 20.40 14.26
CA VAL A 38 20.64 19.44 14.72
C VAL A 38 21.42 18.92 13.52
N SER A 39 22.66 18.49 13.75
CA SER A 39 23.39 17.69 12.74
C SER A 39 22.83 16.28 12.69
N LEU A 40 22.71 15.73 11.49
CA LEU A 40 22.28 14.36 11.23
C LEU A 40 23.48 13.54 10.73
N PRO A 41 24.09 12.70 11.57
CA PRO A 41 25.15 11.78 11.17
C PRO A 41 24.66 10.80 10.09
N GLY A 42 25.61 10.20 9.36
CA GLY A 42 25.32 9.26 8.27
C GLY A 42 24.37 8.12 8.67
N GLU A 43 24.47 7.60 9.89
CA GLU A 43 23.57 6.56 10.39
C GLU A 43 22.10 7.03 10.50
N VAL A 44 21.88 8.24 11.03
CA VAL A 44 20.54 8.83 11.15
C VAL A 44 19.98 9.15 9.76
N ARG A 45 20.82 9.66 8.86
CA ARG A 45 20.45 9.90 7.46
C ARG A 45 19.99 8.60 6.78
N ALA A 46 20.74 7.52 6.95
CA ALA A 46 20.39 6.20 6.40
C ALA A 46 19.05 5.69 6.95
N LYS A 47 18.78 5.83 8.25
CA LYS A 47 17.49 5.44 8.87
C LYS A 47 16.32 6.24 8.28
N ILE A 48 16.49 7.56 8.12
CA ILE A 48 15.47 8.44 7.52
C ILE A 48 15.23 8.07 6.04
N GLU A 49 16.29 7.79 5.29
CA GLU A 49 16.22 7.36 3.88
C GLU A 49 15.47 6.04 3.76
N VAL A 50 15.86 5.01 4.52
CA VAL A 50 15.20 3.69 4.50
C VAL A 50 13.72 3.81 4.87
N ALA A 51 13.39 4.56 5.92
CA ALA A 51 12.00 4.76 6.32
C ALA A 51 11.19 5.47 5.20
N SER A 52 11.78 6.47 4.56
CA SER A 52 11.15 7.25 3.49
C SER A 52 10.99 6.44 2.20
N ASP A 53 11.98 5.64 1.83
CA ASP A 53 11.95 4.73 0.68
C ASP A 53 10.89 3.65 0.86
N CYS A 54 10.85 3.01 2.03
CA CYS A 54 9.81 2.04 2.35
C CYS A 54 8.42 2.68 2.31
N TYR A 55 8.26 3.86 2.91
CA TYR A 55 6.98 4.58 2.88
C TYR A 55 6.57 4.97 1.45
N ALA A 56 7.51 5.42 0.60
CA ALA A 56 7.25 5.78 -0.79
C ALA A 56 6.89 4.56 -1.66
N GLY A 57 7.62 3.45 -1.49
CA GLY A 57 7.39 2.21 -2.23
C GLY A 57 6.03 1.60 -1.90
N ILE A 58 5.68 1.56 -0.62
CA ILE A 58 4.41 1.02 -0.16
C ILE A 58 3.26 1.99 -0.45
N GLY A 59 3.45 3.29 -0.19
CA GLY A 59 2.45 4.32 -0.47
C GLY A 59 1.96 4.30 -1.93
N LYS A 60 2.81 3.91 -2.88
CA LYS A 60 2.45 3.71 -4.28
C LYS A 60 1.35 2.66 -4.46
N LEU A 61 1.47 1.51 -3.79
CA LEU A 61 0.49 0.41 -3.84
C LEU A 61 -0.90 0.85 -3.35
N HIS A 62 -0.94 1.89 -2.53
CA HIS A 62 -2.17 2.43 -1.98
C HIS A 62 -2.56 3.77 -2.62
N SER A 63 -1.84 4.28 -3.62
CA SER A 63 -2.17 5.55 -4.26
C SER A 63 -3.56 5.49 -4.91
N PRO A 64 -4.41 6.53 -4.77
CA PRO A 64 -5.68 6.61 -5.51
C PRO A 64 -5.53 6.44 -7.02
N LYS A 65 -4.38 6.82 -7.58
CA LYS A 65 -4.05 6.69 -9.01
C LYS A 65 -3.72 5.26 -9.43
N GLU A 66 -3.28 4.42 -8.49
CA GLU A 66 -2.87 3.02 -8.71
C GLU A 66 -3.88 2.01 -8.11
N SER A 67 -5.06 2.52 -7.73
CA SER A 67 -6.10 1.76 -7.05
C SER A 67 -7.43 1.91 -7.79
N ILE A 68 -8.13 0.81 -8.02
CA ILE A 68 -9.48 0.83 -8.61
C ILE A 68 -10.50 0.66 -7.48
N ASN A 69 -11.63 1.37 -7.59
CA ASN A 69 -12.78 1.11 -6.73
C ASN A 69 -13.30 -0.32 -7.00
N THR A 70 -13.31 -1.17 -5.98
CA THR A 70 -13.68 -2.59 -6.07
C THR A 70 -15.09 -2.78 -6.60
N LYS A 71 -16.05 -2.01 -6.09
CA LYS A 71 -17.45 -2.02 -6.51
C LYS A 71 -17.60 -1.63 -7.97
N THR A 72 -16.86 -0.61 -8.42
CA THR A 72 -16.87 -0.20 -9.84
C THR A 72 -16.25 -1.29 -10.72
N ALA A 73 -15.13 -1.88 -10.31
CA ALA A 73 -14.48 -2.96 -11.04
C ALA A 73 -15.37 -4.20 -11.15
N ILE A 74 -15.96 -4.66 -10.03
CA ILE A 74 -16.88 -5.80 -10.00
C ILE A 74 -18.07 -5.54 -10.91
N LYS A 75 -18.71 -4.36 -10.82
CA LYS A 75 -19.83 -4.00 -11.70
C LYS A 75 -19.45 -4.03 -13.19
N ALA A 76 -18.27 -3.54 -13.54
CA ALA A 76 -17.80 -3.55 -14.92
C ALA A 76 -17.53 -4.99 -15.42
N LEU A 77 -16.92 -5.83 -14.58
CA LEU A 77 -16.68 -7.24 -14.88
C LEU A 77 -17.99 -8.03 -15.01
N ASP A 78 -18.97 -7.80 -14.14
CA ASP A 78 -20.30 -8.40 -14.24
C ASP A 78 -21.04 -7.98 -15.52
N ALA A 79 -20.96 -6.70 -15.88
CA ALA A 79 -21.56 -6.19 -17.11
C ALA A 79 -20.91 -6.84 -18.36
N TRP A 80 -19.58 -7.00 -18.34
CA TRP A 80 -18.83 -7.72 -19.38
C TRP A 80 -19.25 -9.18 -19.51
N ILE A 81 -19.36 -9.91 -18.38
CA ILE A 81 -19.80 -11.32 -18.37
C ILE A 81 -21.20 -11.44 -18.99
N LYS A 82 -22.14 -10.56 -18.60
CA LYS A 82 -23.52 -10.56 -19.14
C LYS A 82 -23.56 -10.23 -20.63
N ALA A 83 -22.78 -9.25 -21.07
CA ALA A 83 -22.70 -8.90 -22.50
C ALA A 83 -22.12 -10.05 -23.33
N SER A 84 -21.05 -10.68 -22.85
CA SER A 84 -20.38 -11.80 -23.50
C SER A 84 -21.26 -13.05 -23.57
N GLY A 85 -22.01 -13.35 -22.50
CA GLY A 85 -22.97 -14.46 -22.48
C GLY A 85 -24.10 -14.28 -23.50
N ARG A 86 -24.62 -13.05 -23.67
CA ARG A 86 -25.60 -12.75 -24.74
C ARG A 86 -25.03 -13.02 -26.13
N PHE A 87 -23.77 -12.64 -26.37
CA PHE A 87 -23.11 -12.88 -27.65
C PHE A 87 -22.87 -14.37 -27.91
N GLN A 88 -22.49 -15.15 -26.89
CA GLN A 88 -22.35 -16.61 -27.01
C GLN A 88 -23.65 -17.30 -27.43
N ILE A 89 -24.79 -16.85 -26.88
CA ILE A 89 -26.11 -17.34 -27.29
C ILE A 89 -26.35 -17.04 -28.77
N SER A 90 -26.00 -15.84 -29.23
CA SER A 90 -26.10 -15.47 -30.66
C SER A 90 -25.17 -16.29 -31.56
N LEU A 91 -24.06 -16.81 -31.03
CA LEU A 91 -23.19 -17.76 -31.73
C LEU A 91 -23.70 -19.22 -31.67
N GLY A 92 -24.89 -19.46 -31.09
CA GLY A 92 -25.45 -20.81 -30.93
C GLY A 92 -24.81 -21.63 -29.81
N LYS A 93 -23.97 -21.03 -28.96
CA LYS A 93 -23.39 -21.68 -27.79
C LYS A 93 -24.32 -21.56 -26.58
N LYS A 94 -24.30 -22.55 -25.69
CA LYS A 94 -24.90 -22.41 -24.35
C LYS A 94 -24.10 -21.37 -23.57
N SER A 95 -24.76 -20.31 -23.08
CA SER A 95 -24.15 -19.34 -22.17
C SER A 95 -23.91 -20.01 -20.82
N SER A 96 -22.72 -20.56 -20.61
CA SER A 96 -22.24 -20.95 -19.28
C SER A 96 -20.95 -20.21 -18.98
N VAL A 97 -20.93 -19.55 -17.82
CA VAL A 97 -19.70 -19.01 -17.27
C VAL A 97 -18.94 -20.18 -16.69
N ALA A 98 -18.07 -20.81 -17.48
CA ALA A 98 -17.17 -21.82 -16.94
C ALA A 98 -16.27 -21.13 -15.89
N LYS A 99 -16.32 -21.63 -14.64
CA LYS A 99 -15.38 -21.21 -13.60
C LYS A 99 -14.02 -21.81 -13.93
N LEU A 100 -13.25 -21.10 -14.74
CA LEU A 100 -11.88 -21.47 -15.06
C LEU A 100 -10.93 -20.90 -14.00
N SER A 101 -9.99 -21.70 -13.55
CA SER A 101 -8.85 -21.25 -12.77
C SER A 101 -7.84 -20.49 -13.63
N ARG A 102 -6.95 -19.71 -13.00
CA ARG A 102 -5.86 -19.01 -13.69
C ARG A 102 -4.98 -19.96 -14.51
N ILE A 103 -4.73 -21.16 -14.00
CA ILE A 103 -3.90 -22.18 -14.67
C ILE A 103 -4.59 -22.70 -15.94
N GLU A 104 -5.90 -22.99 -15.85
CA GLU A 104 -6.67 -23.46 -17.00
C GLU A 104 -6.78 -22.40 -18.10
N ILE A 105 -6.94 -21.12 -17.75
CA ILE A 105 -6.94 -20.02 -18.72
C ILE A 105 -5.61 -19.94 -19.45
N ILE A 106 -4.49 -20.00 -18.71
CA ILE A 106 -3.14 -19.97 -19.29
C ILE A 106 -2.89 -21.19 -20.17
N SER A 107 -3.28 -22.38 -19.71
CA SER A 107 -3.11 -23.63 -20.46
C SER A 107 -3.88 -23.64 -21.78
N ASN A 108 -5.07 -23.04 -21.83
CA ASN A 108 -5.86 -22.93 -23.05
C ASN A 108 -5.24 -22.00 -24.10
N LEU A 109 -4.43 -21.01 -23.68
CA LEU A 109 -3.78 -20.05 -24.58
C LEU A 109 -2.34 -20.44 -24.94
N CYS A 110 -1.60 -20.96 -23.97
CA CYS A 110 -0.15 -21.14 -24.05
C CYS A 110 0.29 -22.62 -23.98
N GLY A 111 -0.65 -23.56 -23.90
CA GLY A 111 -0.35 -24.98 -23.87
C GLY A 111 0.36 -25.46 -25.14
N GLU A 112 1.27 -26.42 -24.99
CA GLU A 112 2.00 -27.00 -26.11
C GLU A 112 1.03 -27.60 -27.14
N GLY A 113 1.19 -27.25 -28.43
CA GLY A 113 0.28 -27.67 -29.50
C GLY A 113 -1.04 -26.86 -29.63
N LYS A 114 -1.42 -26.04 -28.64
CA LYS A 114 -2.66 -25.23 -28.71
C LYS A 114 -2.59 -24.14 -29.76
N ARG A 115 -1.43 -23.50 -29.94
CA ARG A 115 -1.23 -22.44 -30.94
C ARG A 115 -1.62 -22.89 -32.36
N LYS A 116 -1.16 -24.07 -32.79
CA LYS A 116 -1.52 -24.64 -34.11
C LYS A 116 -3.01 -24.98 -34.22
N SER A 117 -3.65 -25.33 -33.11
CA SER A 117 -5.10 -25.57 -33.07
C SER A 117 -5.89 -24.27 -33.17
N LEU A 118 -5.45 -23.19 -32.52
CA LEU A 118 -6.06 -21.86 -32.59
C LEU A 118 -5.95 -21.27 -34.01
N GLU A 119 -4.79 -21.40 -34.66
CA GLU A 119 -4.56 -20.94 -36.04
C GLU A 119 -5.48 -21.60 -37.08
N LYS A 120 -5.96 -22.81 -36.78
CA LYS A 120 -6.88 -23.57 -37.65
C LYS A 120 -8.36 -23.33 -37.35
N MET A 121 -8.69 -22.55 -36.31
CA MET A 121 -10.09 -22.26 -35.99
C MET A 121 -10.69 -21.27 -36.98
N SER A 122 -12.00 -21.41 -37.22
CA SER A 122 -12.74 -20.36 -37.92
C SER A 122 -12.72 -19.06 -37.09
N PRO A 123 -12.83 -17.88 -37.72
CA PRO A 123 -12.83 -16.60 -37.01
C PRO A 123 -13.89 -16.53 -35.89
N LEU A 124 -15.10 -17.03 -36.15
CA LEU A 124 -16.18 -17.07 -35.16
C LEU A 124 -15.92 -18.09 -34.04
N GLY A 125 -15.32 -19.25 -34.37
CA GLY A 125 -14.93 -20.25 -33.38
C GLY A 125 -13.83 -19.74 -32.44
N PHE A 126 -12.83 -19.07 -33.01
CA PHE A 126 -11.75 -18.42 -32.27
C PHE A 126 -12.30 -17.32 -31.36
N PHE A 127 -13.14 -16.42 -31.89
CA PHE A 127 -13.76 -15.37 -31.09
C PHE A 127 -14.63 -15.92 -29.95
N GLY A 128 -15.42 -16.96 -30.24
CA GLY A 128 -16.22 -17.66 -29.23
C GLY A 128 -15.38 -18.25 -28.10
N LEU A 129 -14.21 -18.84 -28.40
CA LEU A 129 -13.27 -19.33 -27.38
C LEU A 129 -12.69 -18.19 -26.55
N MET A 130 -12.32 -17.08 -27.18
CA MET A 130 -11.79 -15.91 -26.46
C MET A 130 -12.82 -15.33 -25.49
N LEU A 131 -14.11 -15.32 -25.85
CA LEU A 131 -15.19 -14.95 -24.95
C LEU A 131 -15.30 -15.89 -23.75
N ASP A 132 -15.24 -17.21 -23.98
CA ASP A 132 -15.27 -18.23 -22.91
C ASP A 132 -14.14 -17.97 -21.89
N LEU A 133 -12.92 -17.75 -22.38
CA LEU A 133 -11.73 -17.49 -21.55
C LEU A 133 -11.81 -16.14 -20.83
N ALA A 134 -12.28 -15.08 -21.50
CA ALA A 134 -12.43 -13.76 -20.91
C ALA A 134 -13.50 -13.74 -19.81
N MET A 135 -14.61 -14.45 -19.99
CA MET A 135 -15.65 -14.61 -18.97
C MET A 135 -15.15 -15.41 -17.76
N GLY A 136 -14.36 -16.46 -18.00
CA GLY A 136 -13.67 -17.21 -16.95
C GLY A 136 -12.71 -16.31 -16.16
N ALA A 137 -11.84 -15.58 -16.84
CA ALA A 137 -10.89 -14.65 -16.22
C ALA A 137 -11.58 -13.54 -15.41
N ALA A 138 -12.66 -12.97 -15.93
CA ALA A 138 -13.46 -11.96 -15.22
C ALA A 138 -14.07 -12.54 -13.93
N SER A 139 -14.56 -13.78 -13.98
CA SER A 139 -15.13 -14.47 -12.81
C SER A 139 -14.07 -14.79 -11.76
N THR A 140 -12.88 -15.25 -12.17
CA THR A 140 -11.73 -15.43 -11.27
C THR A 140 -11.33 -14.11 -10.63
N ALA A 141 -11.27 -13.03 -11.40
CA ALA A 141 -10.92 -11.70 -10.89
C ALA A 141 -11.94 -11.21 -9.84
N ILE A 142 -13.24 -11.37 -10.09
CA ILE A 142 -14.29 -11.04 -9.11
C ILE A 142 -14.10 -11.82 -7.80
N ALA A 143 -13.77 -13.11 -7.88
CA ALA A 143 -13.53 -13.93 -6.68
C ALA A 143 -12.25 -13.51 -5.91
N GLU A 144 -11.23 -12.99 -6.58
CA GLU A 144 -9.97 -12.55 -5.96
C GLU A 144 -10.02 -11.12 -5.39
N ILE A 145 -10.94 -10.26 -5.85
CA ILE A 145 -11.04 -8.84 -5.41
C ILE A 145 -11.36 -8.70 -3.91
N PRO A 146 -12.37 -9.42 -3.34
CA PRO A 146 -12.72 -9.31 -1.92
C PRO A 146 -11.60 -9.72 -0.95
N GLY A 147 -10.70 -10.62 -1.36
CA GLY A 147 -9.52 -11.01 -0.55
C GLY A 147 -8.42 -9.94 -0.51
N ARG A 148 -8.61 -8.80 -1.19
CA ARG A 148 -7.63 -7.69 -1.28
C ARG A 148 -8.23 -6.36 -0.83
N GLU A 149 -9.18 -6.39 0.10
CA GLU A 149 -9.68 -5.17 0.72
C GLU A 149 -8.64 -4.62 1.71
N PHE A 150 -7.86 -3.65 1.24
CA PHE A 150 -7.01 -2.86 2.13
C PHE A 150 -7.89 -1.80 2.81
N GLY A 151 -8.13 -1.97 4.11
CA GLY A 151 -8.94 -1.03 4.88
C GLY A 151 -8.40 0.41 4.83
N PRO A 152 -9.26 1.45 4.90
CA PRO A 152 -8.83 2.85 4.95
C PRO A 152 -7.92 3.18 6.14
N GLU A 153 -7.92 2.34 7.17
CA GLU A 153 -7.04 2.40 8.35
C GLU A 153 -5.56 2.19 7.98
N ILE A 154 -5.26 1.39 6.96
CA ILE A 154 -3.87 1.06 6.54
C ILE A 154 -3.14 2.31 6.04
N LYS A 155 -3.79 3.18 5.25
CA LYS A 155 -3.23 4.49 4.83
C LYS A 155 -3.11 5.45 6.00
N GLY A 156 -4.05 5.36 6.94
CA GLY A 156 -4.06 6.03 8.22
C GLY A 156 -2.77 5.79 8.99
N ASP A 157 -2.34 4.54 9.00
CA ASP A 157 -1.30 4.07 9.88
C ASP A 157 0.11 4.18 9.29
N MET A 158 0.27 4.03 7.97
CA MET A 158 1.59 4.15 7.34
C MET A 158 2.28 5.50 7.56
N TRP A 159 1.56 6.61 7.38
CA TRP A 159 2.15 7.94 7.59
C TRP A 159 2.55 8.13 9.07
N LEU A 160 1.75 7.61 10.00
CA LEU A 160 2.03 7.70 11.44
C LEU A 160 3.24 6.83 11.83
N VAL A 161 3.35 5.63 11.25
CA VAL A 161 4.51 4.73 11.42
C VAL A 161 5.78 5.36 10.83
N TRP A 162 5.70 5.92 9.63
CA TRP A 162 6.80 6.66 9.01
C TRP A 162 7.28 7.81 9.89
N VAL A 163 6.37 8.69 10.34
CA VAL A 163 6.73 9.78 11.27
C VAL A 163 7.34 9.24 12.56
N ARG A 164 6.84 8.12 13.10
CA ARG A 164 7.42 7.53 14.31
C ARG A 164 8.84 7.03 14.08
N LEU A 165 9.13 6.42 12.92
CA LEU A 165 10.50 6.04 12.54
C LEU A 165 11.43 7.26 12.47
N ILE A 166 10.95 8.37 11.89
CA ILE A 166 11.72 9.63 11.90
C ILE A 166 11.98 10.10 13.34
N VAL A 167 10.97 10.06 14.22
CA VAL A 167 11.14 10.41 15.65
C VAL A 167 12.24 9.55 16.28
N VAL A 168 12.22 8.23 16.07
CA VAL A 168 13.22 7.31 16.65
C VAL A 168 14.62 7.66 16.14
N ALA A 169 14.78 7.87 14.83
CA ALA A 169 16.05 8.20 14.22
C ALA A 169 16.64 9.52 14.76
N VAL A 170 15.86 10.61 14.79
CA VAL A 170 16.38 11.93 15.19
C VAL A 170 16.51 12.09 16.70
N SER A 171 15.79 11.30 17.51
CA SER A 171 15.94 11.34 18.97
C SER A 171 17.31 10.84 19.42
N GLN A 172 17.97 9.98 18.63
CA GLN A 172 19.33 9.48 18.90
C GLN A 172 20.39 10.59 18.89
N VAL A 173 20.09 11.72 18.25
CA VAL A 173 20.99 12.88 18.15
C VAL A 173 20.48 14.10 18.90
N GLY A 174 19.58 13.88 19.86
CA GLY A 174 19.08 14.93 20.76
C GLY A 174 18.10 15.92 20.11
N ALA A 175 17.55 15.61 18.93
CA ALA A 175 16.54 16.46 18.32
C ALA A 175 15.28 16.52 19.19
N LYS A 176 14.77 17.73 19.44
CA LYS A 176 13.47 17.90 20.11
C LYS A 176 12.36 17.44 19.16
N THR A 177 11.69 16.34 19.48
CA THR A 177 10.64 15.78 18.61
C THR A 177 9.22 16.23 18.97
N THR A 178 9.08 17.18 19.90
CA THR A 178 7.79 17.72 20.39
C THR A 178 7.04 18.45 19.29
N ALA A 179 5.73 18.23 19.18
CA ALA A 179 4.87 18.92 18.22
C ALA A 179 3.98 19.94 18.95
N SER A 180 4.31 21.22 18.79
CA SER A 180 3.56 22.40 19.24
C SER A 180 2.73 22.99 18.09
N SER A 181 1.53 23.50 18.41
CA SER A 181 0.70 24.24 17.45
C SER A 181 1.35 25.54 16.99
N SER A 182 0.90 26.06 15.85
CA SER A 182 1.34 27.34 15.28
C SER A 182 1.07 28.55 16.19
N ASN A 183 0.09 28.45 17.09
CA ASN A 183 -0.29 29.51 18.04
C ASN A 183 0.70 29.71 19.20
N LEU A 184 1.77 28.91 19.29
CA LEU A 184 2.83 29.07 20.29
C LEU A 184 3.93 29.97 19.74
N ALA A 185 4.64 30.68 20.63
CA ALA A 185 5.66 31.70 20.28
C ALA A 185 6.79 31.21 19.35
N SER A 186 6.95 29.89 19.19
CA SER A 186 7.84 29.29 18.21
C SER A 186 7.25 27.99 17.66
N GLU A 187 7.23 27.86 16.33
CA GLU A 187 6.96 26.60 15.66
C GLU A 187 7.98 25.52 16.06
N SER A 188 7.56 24.26 15.94
CA SER A 188 8.37 23.08 16.25
C SER A 188 9.30 22.76 15.09
N SER A 189 10.60 22.75 15.36
CA SER A 189 11.64 22.30 14.43
C SER A 189 11.39 20.88 13.90
N PHE A 190 10.82 20.00 14.73
CA PHE A 190 10.45 18.65 14.28
C PHE A 190 9.32 18.67 13.26
N VAL A 191 8.29 19.48 13.48
CA VAL A 191 7.15 19.58 12.55
C VAL A 191 7.59 20.19 11.23
N GLU A 192 8.44 21.22 11.26
CA GLU A 192 9.07 21.79 10.06
C GLU A 192 9.88 20.75 9.28
N GLY A 193 10.70 19.94 9.96
CA GLY A 193 11.50 18.90 9.31
C GLY A 193 10.64 17.78 8.72
N VAL A 194 9.56 17.37 9.39
CA VAL A 194 8.59 16.40 8.84
C VAL A 194 7.85 16.96 7.62
N LEU A 195 7.47 18.25 7.65
CA LEU A 195 6.88 18.93 6.50
C LEU A 195 7.83 18.94 5.30
N TYR A 196 9.09 19.28 5.54
CA TYR A 196 10.13 19.28 4.51
C TYR A 196 10.34 17.89 3.91
N LEU A 197 10.51 16.87 4.75
CA LEU A 197 10.64 15.47 4.30
C LEU A 197 9.42 15.03 3.48
N GLN A 198 8.21 15.33 3.94
CA GLN A 198 6.99 14.98 3.22
C GLN A 198 6.90 15.71 1.86
N ALA A 199 7.39 16.95 1.75
CA ALA A 199 7.39 17.69 0.49
C ALA A 199 8.28 17.03 -0.58
N LEU A 200 9.36 16.36 -0.15
CA LEU A 200 10.27 15.63 -1.02
C LEU A 200 9.69 14.28 -1.50
N LEU A 201 8.78 13.68 -0.75
CA LEU A 201 8.13 12.42 -1.13
C LEU A 201 7.21 12.57 -2.35
N PRO A 202 6.88 11.48 -3.05
CA PRO A 202 5.87 11.48 -4.11
C PRO A 202 4.51 11.99 -3.62
N ASP A 203 3.73 12.62 -4.51
CA ASP A 203 2.46 13.27 -4.14
C ASP A 203 1.44 12.35 -3.46
N TYR A 204 1.47 11.05 -3.76
CA TYR A 204 0.57 10.07 -3.16
C TYR A 204 0.91 9.74 -1.69
N CYS A 205 2.10 10.11 -1.21
CA CYS A 205 2.52 10.02 0.19
C CYS A 205 2.25 11.31 0.98
N LYS A 206 1.92 12.42 0.30
CA LYS A 206 1.65 13.70 0.96
C LYS A 206 0.26 13.68 1.59
N ARG A 207 0.21 13.55 2.92
CA ARG A 207 -1.05 13.44 3.67
C ARG A 207 -1.56 14.79 4.16
N PHE A 208 -0.70 15.55 4.83
CA PHE A 208 -1.08 16.79 5.48
C PHE A 208 -0.42 17.97 4.77
N LYS A 209 -1.21 18.97 4.41
CA LYS A 209 -0.72 20.16 3.68
C LYS A 209 -0.41 21.34 4.58
N THR A 210 -0.98 21.36 5.79
CA THR A 210 -0.84 22.48 6.73
C THR A 210 -0.04 22.05 7.95
N TYR A 211 0.68 23.00 8.53
CA TYR A 211 1.48 22.81 9.73
C TYR A 211 0.66 22.19 10.88
N ASP A 212 -0.49 22.77 11.22
CA ASP A 212 -1.34 22.27 12.33
C ASP A 212 -1.90 20.86 12.08
N SER A 213 -2.09 20.47 10.82
CA SER A 213 -2.49 19.10 10.49
C SER A 213 -1.34 18.12 10.75
N VAL A 214 -0.10 18.50 10.43
CA VAL A 214 1.09 17.72 10.76
C VAL A 214 1.29 17.65 12.27
N VAL A 215 1.10 18.74 13.02
CA VAL A 215 1.15 18.74 14.49
C VAL A 215 0.24 17.65 15.07
N LYS A 216 -1.05 17.66 14.69
CA LYS A 216 -2.02 16.65 15.12
C LYS A 216 -1.61 15.24 14.70
N GLY A 217 -1.08 15.09 13.49
CA GLY A 217 -0.55 13.82 12.99
C GLY A 217 0.61 13.29 13.83
N VAL A 218 1.60 14.13 14.15
CA VAL A 218 2.76 13.77 14.98
C VAL A 218 2.33 13.38 16.39
N GLN A 219 1.41 14.15 17.00
CA GLN A 219 0.84 13.83 18.31
C GLN A 219 0.12 12.48 18.29
N LEU A 220 -0.66 12.21 17.25
CA LEU A 220 -1.34 10.93 17.06
C LEU A 220 -0.35 9.76 16.86
N ALA A 221 0.71 9.97 16.07
CA ALA A 221 1.75 8.96 15.85
C ALA A 221 2.44 8.58 17.16
N ARG A 222 2.76 9.56 18.00
CA ARG A 222 3.31 9.35 19.34
C ARG A 222 2.34 8.64 20.27
N LYS A 223 1.05 9.01 20.26
CA LYS A 223 0.03 8.33 21.07
C LYS A 223 -0.14 6.86 20.66
N LYS A 224 -0.15 6.58 19.35
CA LYS A 224 -0.43 5.24 18.81
C LYS A 224 0.79 4.32 18.82
N PHE A 225 1.98 4.86 18.58
CA PHE A 225 3.22 4.09 18.40
C PHE A 225 4.36 4.51 19.34
N GLY A 226 4.04 5.24 20.42
CA GLY A 226 5.04 5.76 21.37
C GLY A 226 5.90 4.69 22.03
N HIS A 227 5.39 3.47 22.17
CA HIS A 227 6.10 2.34 22.78
C HIS A 227 6.70 1.37 21.76
N ALA A 228 6.50 1.59 20.46
CA ALA A 228 7.06 0.74 19.42
C ALA A 228 8.52 1.12 19.14
N ASP A 229 9.39 0.10 19.09
CA ASP A 229 10.77 0.25 18.66
C ASP A 229 10.91 0.27 17.12
N GLU A 230 12.12 0.54 16.65
CA GLU A 230 12.43 0.64 15.22
C GLU A 230 12.07 -0.65 14.45
N PHE A 231 12.34 -1.82 15.04
CA PHE A 231 12.08 -3.11 14.40
C PHE A 231 10.58 -3.37 14.22
N VAL A 232 9.79 -3.13 15.26
CA VAL A 232 8.32 -3.26 15.22
C VAL A 232 7.72 -2.28 14.22
N LEU A 233 8.23 -1.05 14.16
CA LEU A 233 7.76 -0.03 13.22
C LEU A 233 8.07 -0.40 11.77
N MET A 234 9.29 -0.88 11.50
CA MET A 234 9.67 -1.36 10.17
C MET A 234 8.85 -2.59 9.77
N GLY A 235 8.68 -3.56 10.68
CA GLY A 235 7.83 -4.74 10.46
C GLY A 235 6.38 -4.36 10.18
N THR A 236 5.83 -3.39 10.93
CA THR A 236 4.50 -2.84 10.68
C THR A 236 4.41 -2.19 9.30
N MET A 237 5.39 -1.36 8.93
CA MET A 237 5.40 -0.70 7.63
C MET A 237 5.45 -1.71 6.49
N MET A 238 6.34 -2.71 6.56
CA MET A 238 6.46 -3.76 5.54
C MET A 238 5.22 -4.67 5.49
N GLY A 239 4.64 -5.02 6.64
CA GLY A 239 3.39 -5.79 6.72
C GLY A 239 2.21 -5.06 6.06
N LEU A 240 2.11 -3.74 6.24
CA LEU A 240 1.08 -2.93 5.59
C LEU A 240 1.19 -3.00 4.06
N GLY A 241 2.42 -3.10 3.52
CA GLY A 241 2.67 -3.18 2.08
C GLY A 241 2.49 -4.57 1.45
N SER A 242 2.66 -5.65 2.20
CA SER A 242 2.44 -7.01 1.69
C SER A 242 0.96 -7.39 1.60
N GLY A 243 0.08 -6.64 2.29
CA GLY A 243 -1.32 -7.02 2.46
C GLY A 243 -1.51 -8.25 3.35
N VAL A 244 -0.46 -8.64 4.07
CA VAL A 244 -0.44 -9.79 4.99
C VAL A 244 -0.59 -9.31 6.44
N ILE A 245 -1.16 -8.13 6.69
CA ILE A 245 -1.67 -7.83 8.04
C ILE A 245 -2.97 -8.60 8.22
N ASP A 246 -2.82 -9.90 8.40
CA ASP A 246 -3.75 -10.66 9.21
C ASP A 246 -3.60 -10.17 10.65
N LYS A 247 -4.71 -10.07 11.39
CA LYS A 247 -4.69 -9.74 12.82
C LYS A 247 -3.75 -10.66 13.60
N GLU A 248 -3.55 -11.87 13.07
CA GLU A 248 -2.63 -12.89 13.56
C GLU A 248 -1.16 -12.45 13.53
N LEU A 249 -0.71 -11.67 12.53
CA LEU A 249 0.70 -11.24 12.44
C LEU A 249 1.00 -10.09 13.42
N LEU A 250 0.03 -9.20 13.66
CA LEU A 250 0.12 -8.20 14.73
C LEU A 250 0.08 -8.82 16.13
N SER A 251 -0.72 -9.89 16.32
CA SER A 251 -0.69 -10.69 17.55
C SER A 251 0.66 -11.36 17.74
N LYS A 252 1.17 -12.08 16.73
CA LYS A 252 2.45 -12.79 16.79
C LYS A 252 3.64 -11.86 17.03
N LEU A 253 3.64 -10.65 16.47
CA LEU A 253 4.68 -9.64 16.76
C LEU A 253 4.57 -9.09 18.19
N SER A 254 3.37 -9.04 18.77
CA SER A 254 3.15 -8.74 20.18
C SER A 254 3.57 -9.90 21.10
N ASP A 255 3.40 -11.15 20.66
CA ASP A 255 3.76 -12.36 21.42
C ASP A 255 5.28 -12.59 21.43
N LEU A 256 5.95 -12.42 20.29
CA LEU A 256 7.42 -12.43 20.18
C LEU A 256 8.11 -11.42 21.12
N ARG A 257 7.43 -10.31 21.42
CA ARG A 257 7.91 -9.32 22.38
C ARG A 257 7.83 -9.81 23.83
N HIS A 258 6.82 -10.61 24.18
CA HIS A 258 6.73 -11.21 25.50
C HIS A 258 7.86 -12.22 25.71
N GLU A 259 8.20 -13.00 24.69
CA GLU A 259 9.29 -13.98 24.73
C GLU A 259 10.69 -13.30 24.79
N LEU A 260 10.91 -12.26 23.99
CA LEU A 260 12.20 -11.52 23.99
C LEU A 260 12.35 -10.58 25.20
N GLY A 261 11.24 -10.14 25.81
CA GLY A 261 11.23 -9.35 27.04
C GLY A 261 11.38 -10.18 28.31
N ALA A 262 10.91 -11.44 28.32
CA ALA A 262 11.10 -12.37 29.43
C ALA A 262 12.53 -12.92 29.54
N GLY A 263 13.32 -12.86 28.46
CA GLY A 263 14.72 -13.29 28.43
C GLY A 263 15.74 -12.31 29.03
N LYS A 264 15.32 -11.14 29.55
CA LYS A 264 16.21 -10.11 30.13
C LYS A 264 16.07 -9.94 31.65
N THR A 265 15.57 -10.94 32.36
CA THR A 265 15.68 -11.01 33.83
C THR A 265 16.37 -12.31 34.22
N GLY A 266 17.70 -12.30 34.17
CA GLY A 266 18.53 -13.43 34.57
C GLY A 266 19.92 -13.32 33.99
N TYR A 267 20.69 -12.35 34.47
CA TYR A 267 22.09 -12.43 34.91
C TYR A 267 22.52 -11.05 35.40
#